data_AF-A0A2S5MXW2-F1
#
_entry.id   AF-A0A2S5MXW2-F1
#
_cell.length_a   1.000
_cell.length_b   1.000
_cell.length_c   1.000
_cell.angle_alpha   90.00
_cell.angle_beta   90.00
_cell.angle_gamma   90.00
#
_symmetry.space_group_name_H-M   'P 1'
#
loop_
_entity.id
_entity.type
_entity.pdbx_description
1 polymer ?
#
loop_
_entity_poly.entity_id
_entity_poly.type
_entity_poly.pdbx_seq_one_letter_code
_entity_poly.pdbx_strand_id
1 'polypeptide(L)'
;MFKTLVKANDDLISHCKCAEAFATSGQADCPWCGCGWLFTCVDCRKAFTFAKVAETGCSPEDLAHRDFLSFGKKPDTIDPAAVKAKAEWLQNEIAALEPGTICVLVDGEVIPVSARNIEFDGWHAHHSFDIPPQVAAADAKALDRVLGDRKYWTEREHPPEE
;
A
#
# COMPACT_ATOMS: atom_id res chain seq x y z
N MET A 1 21.39 2.89 -5.66
CA MET A 1 20.45 2.87 -4.54
C MET A 1 19.07 3.09 -5.11
N PHE A 2 18.08 2.32 -4.69
CA PHE A 2 16.70 2.34 -5.18
C PHE A 2 15.79 2.82 -4.05
N LYS A 3 14.76 3.61 -4.38
CA LYS A 3 13.75 4.06 -3.41
C LYS A 3 12.70 2.98 -3.26
N THR A 4 12.34 2.63 -2.04
CA THR A 4 11.22 1.73 -1.74
C THR A 4 10.41 2.27 -0.57
N LEU A 5 9.32 1.60 -0.23
CA LEU A 5 8.55 1.88 0.95
C LEU A 5 8.96 0.94 2.08
N VAL A 6 9.20 1.51 3.25
CA VAL A 6 9.41 0.75 4.50
C VAL A 6 8.45 1.26 5.56
N LYS A 7 8.04 0.43 6.51
CA LYS A 7 7.20 0.85 7.63
C LYS A 7 7.80 2.08 8.34
N ALA A 8 6.96 3.08 8.58
CA ALA A 8 7.37 4.34 9.20
C ALA A 8 7.30 4.31 10.74
N ASN A 9 6.16 3.87 11.30
CA ASN A 9 5.90 3.90 12.74
C ASN A 9 4.80 2.89 13.13
N ASP A 10 4.38 2.92 14.41
CA ASP A 10 3.35 2.06 15.01
C ASP A 10 2.10 2.86 15.43
N ASP A 11 1.91 4.09 14.93
CA ASP A 11 1.02 5.09 15.54
C ASP A 11 -0.48 4.81 15.36
N LEU A 12 -0.86 3.94 14.41
CA LEU A 12 -2.26 3.59 14.14
C LEU A 12 -2.46 2.07 14.09
N ILE A 13 -2.67 1.49 12.90
CA ILE A 13 -2.74 0.03 12.74
C ILE A 13 -1.33 -0.44 12.39
N SER A 14 -0.79 -1.35 13.21
CA SER A 14 0.52 -1.93 12.94
C SER A 14 0.67 -3.31 13.58
N HIS A 15 0.56 -4.33 12.74
CA HIS A 15 0.74 -5.74 13.12
C HIS A 15 2.14 -6.25 12.75
N CYS A 16 2.83 -5.62 11.80
CA CYS A 16 4.19 -5.96 11.44
C CYS A 16 5.19 -5.52 12.52
N LYS A 17 6.10 -6.44 12.89
CA LYS A 17 7.20 -6.22 13.83
C LYS A 17 8.57 -6.60 13.26
N CYS A 18 8.66 -6.76 11.93
CA CYS A 18 9.96 -6.97 11.27
C CYS A 18 10.87 -5.75 11.49
N ALA A 19 12.17 -6.00 11.66
CA ALA A 19 13.16 -4.93 11.80
C ALA A 19 13.26 -4.09 10.52
N GLU A 20 13.24 -4.76 9.37
CA GLU A 20 13.24 -4.16 8.04
C GLU A 20 11.93 -4.52 7.34
N ALA A 21 10.91 -3.67 7.53
CA ALA A 21 9.55 -3.96 7.07
C ALA A 21 9.27 -3.26 5.74
N PHE A 22 9.71 -3.85 4.62
CA PHE A 22 9.37 -3.38 3.28
C PHE A 22 7.86 -3.46 3.05
N ALA A 23 7.29 -2.41 2.46
CA ALA A 23 5.86 -2.26 2.24
C ALA A 23 5.48 -2.63 0.81
N THR A 24 4.31 -3.22 0.65
CA THR A 24 3.62 -3.48 -0.61
C THR A 24 2.12 -3.37 -0.38
N SER A 25 1.32 -3.28 -1.43
CA SER A 25 -0.13 -3.31 -1.34
C SER A 25 -0.65 -4.71 -0.93
N GLY A 26 -1.88 -4.75 -0.39
CA GLY A 26 -2.59 -6.00 -0.13
C GLY A 26 -3.04 -6.69 -1.44
N GLN A 27 -3.78 -7.79 -1.31
CA GLN A 27 -4.41 -8.45 -2.48
C GLN A 27 -5.51 -7.59 -3.13
N ALA A 28 -5.99 -6.58 -2.40
CA ALA A 28 -7.02 -5.63 -2.79
C ALA A 28 -8.41 -6.18 -3.15
N ASP A 29 -8.62 -7.51 -3.28
CA ASP A 29 -9.94 -8.13 -3.58
C ASP A 29 -11.10 -7.72 -2.63
N CYS A 30 -10.78 -7.35 -1.38
CA CYS A 30 -11.72 -6.75 -0.43
C CYS A 30 -11.22 -5.37 0.01
N PRO A 31 -11.52 -4.28 -0.72
CA PRO A 31 -10.91 -2.99 -0.41
C PRO A 31 -11.28 -2.49 1.00
N TRP A 32 -12.49 -2.79 1.49
CA TRP A 32 -12.93 -2.44 2.84
C TRP A 32 -12.29 -3.25 3.97
N CYS A 33 -11.73 -4.44 3.72
CA CYS A 33 -11.21 -5.30 4.80
C CYS A 33 -9.83 -4.86 5.34
N GLY A 34 -9.29 -3.73 4.86
CA GLY A 34 -7.93 -3.26 5.12
C GLY A 34 -6.99 -3.47 3.93
N CYS A 35 -7.27 -4.44 3.05
CA CYS A 35 -6.42 -4.73 1.89
C CYS A 35 -6.34 -3.58 0.89
N GLY A 36 -7.36 -2.73 0.83
CA GLY A 36 -7.37 -1.54 -0.03
C GLY A 36 -6.76 -0.30 0.63
N TRP A 37 -6.41 -0.30 1.91
CA TRP A 37 -6.00 0.95 2.60
C TRP A 37 -4.92 0.79 3.67
N LEU A 38 -4.36 -0.40 3.79
CA LEU A 38 -3.18 -0.70 4.60
C LEU A 38 -2.07 -1.25 3.71
N PHE A 39 -0.85 -0.85 4.01
CA PHE A 39 0.30 -1.57 3.51
C PHE A 39 0.41 -2.94 4.18
N THR A 40 1.08 -3.86 3.50
CA THR A 40 1.47 -5.16 4.05
C THR A 40 2.97 -5.32 3.97
N CYS A 41 3.56 -6.03 4.93
CA CYS A 41 4.98 -6.32 4.92
C CYS A 41 5.30 -7.40 3.89
N VAL A 42 6.27 -7.14 3.02
CA VAL A 42 6.76 -8.08 1.99
C VAL A 42 7.18 -9.43 2.59
N ASP A 43 7.66 -9.48 3.84
CA ASP A 43 8.10 -10.76 4.43
C ASP A 43 7.02 -11.46 5.23
N CYS A 44 6.41 -10.76 6.20
CA CYS A 44 5.49 -11.39 7.15
C CYS A 44 4.01 -11.23 6.79
N ARG A 45 3.70 -10.51 5.71
CA ARG A 45 2.33 -10.16 5.24
C ARG A 45 1.45 -9.39 6.22
N LYS A 46 1.95 -9.09 7.42
CA LYS A 46 1.19 -8.34 8.43
C LYS A 46 1.03 -6.88 8.02
N ALA A 47 -0.17 -6.36 8.22
CA ALA A 47 -0.55 -5.02 7.79
C ALA A 47 -0.01 -3.91 8.71
N PHE A 48 0.15 -2.72 8.15
CA PHE A 48 0.45 -1.48 8.87
C PHE A 48 0.01 -0.24 8.07
N THR A 49 -0.23 0.88 8.75
CA THR A 49 -0.80 2.09 8.13
C THR A 49 0.25 2.93 7.40
N PHE A 50 1.35 3.27 8.07
CA PHE A 50 2.27 4.29 7.57
C PHE A 50 3.54 3.66 7.01
N ALA A 51 3.86 4.00 5.77
CA ALA A 51 5.14 3.70 5.15
C ALA A 51 5.93 4.99 4.92
N LYS A 52 7.24 4.87 4.77
CA LYS A 52 8.16 5.95 4.48
C LYS A 52 8.99 5.56 3.26
N VAL A 53 9.16 6.50 2.35
CA VAL A 53 10.10 6.34 1.23
C VAL A 53 11.51 6.29 1.80
N ALA A 54 12.24 5.21 1.51
CA ALA A 54 13.60 5.01 1.98
C ALA A 54 14.47 4.48 0.84
N GLU A 55 15.75 4.85 0.87
CA GLU A 55 16.75 4.22 0.01
C GLU A 55 17.13 2.86 0.60
N THR A 56 17.26 1.87 -0.27
CA THR A 56 17.69 0.52 0.10
C THR A 56 18.84 0.03 -0.78
N GLY A 57 19.61 -0.90 -0.21
CA GLY A 57 20.61 -1.69 -0.93
C GLY A 57 20.00 -2.90 -1.66
N CYS A 58 18.73 -3.25 -1.40
CA CYS A 58 18.02 -4.31 -2.13
C CYS A 58 17.74 -3.89 -3.57
N SER A 59 17.77 -4.85 -4.50
CA SER A 59 17.24 -4.62 -5.84
C SER A 59 15.70 -4.64 -5.82
N PRO A 60 15.03 -3.93 -6.74
CA PRO A 60 13.60 -4.05 -6.96
C PRO A 60 13.13 -5.49 -7.21
N GLU A 61 13.93 -6.26 -7.96
CA GLU A 61 13.66 -7.67 -8.29
C GLU A 61 13.73 -8.57 -7.06
N ASP A 62 14.68 -8.34 -6.13
CA ASP A 62 14.75 -9.09 -4.88
C ASP A 62 13.51 -8.86 -4.02
N LEU A 63 13.02 -7.62 -3.94
CA LEU A 63 11.79 -7.32 -3.21
C LEU A 63 10.57 -7.95 -3.88
N ALA A 64 10.47 -7.90 -5.20
CA ALA A 64 9.41 -8.56 -5.96
C ALA A 64 9.42 -10.08 -5.73
N HIS A 65 10.60 -10.72 -5.77
CA HIS A 65 10.75 -12.14 -5.46
C HIS A 65 10.30 -12.48 -4.04
N ARG A 66 10.74 -11.70 -3.04
CA ARG A 66 10.30 -11.88 -1.65
C ARG A 66 8.79 -11.77 -1.52
N ASP A 67 8.18 -10.80 -2.21
CA ASP A 67 6.73 -10.61 -2.21
C ASP A 67 6.01 -11.87 -2.73
N PHE A 68 6.38 -12.37 -3.91
CA PHE A 68 5.80 -13.61 -4.45
C PHE A 68 5.97 -14.82 -3.52
N LEU A 69 7.15 -14.99 -2.93
CA LEU A 69 7.42 -16.09 -1.99
C LEU A 69 6.56 -15.96 -0.73
N SER A 70 6.39 -14.74 -0.21
CA SER A 70 5.54 -14.48 0.96
C SER A 70 4.05 -14.75 0.71
N PHE A 71 3.63 -14.67 -0.55
CA PHE A 71 2.31 -15.10 -1.03
C PHE A 71 2.21 -16.63 -1.24
N GLY A 72 3.24 -17.39 -0.87
CA GLY A 72 3.25 -18.85 -0.95
C GLY A 72 3.55 -19.41 -2.34
N LYS A 73 4.02 -18.58 -3.29
CA LYS A 73 4.55 -19.09 -4.56
C LYS A 73 5.82 -19.90 -4.30
N LYS A 74 6.02 -20.97 -5.08
CA LYS A 74 7.25 -21.76 -5.01
C LYS A 74 8.33 -21.10 -5.86
N PRO A 75 9.61 -21.09 -5.45
CA PRO A 75 10.69 -20.41 -6.19
C PRO A 75 10.77 -20.78 -7.67
N ASP A 76 10.57 -22.06 -8.00
CA ASP A 76 10.60 -22.62 -9.35
C ASP A 76 9.37 -22.29 -10.22
N THR A 77 8.35 -21.67 -9.62
CA THR A 77 7.08 -21.31 -10.29
C THR A 77 6.91 -19.81 -10.51
N ILE A 78 7.86 -19.00 -10.05
CA ILE A 78 7.82 -17.55 -10.20
C ILE A 78 8.28 -17.20 -11.62
N ASP A 79 7.36 -16.67 -12.42
CA ASP A 79 7.65 -16.17 -13.76
C ASP A 79 8.58 -14.95 -13.71
N PRO A 80 9.76 -14.98 -14.36
CA PRO A 80 10.65 -13.83 -14.44
C PRO A 80 10.00 -12.56 -14.99
N ALA A 81 9.03 -12.69 -15.92
CA ALA A 81 8.30 -11.54 -16.45
C ALA A 81 7.41 -10.88 -15.38
N ALA A 82 6.79 -11.68 -14.51
CA ALA A 82 5.99 -11.19 -13.39
C ALA A 82 6.86 -10.48 -12.33
N VAL A 83 8.07 -10.99 -12.07
CA VAL A 83 9.06 -10.32 -11.20
C VAL A 83 9.43 -8.96 -11.75
N LYS A 84 9.76 -8.89 -13.05
CA LYS A 84 10.10 -7.62 -13.70
C LYS A 84 8.95 -6.62 -13.64
N ALA A 85 7.73 -7.06 -13.98
CA ALA A 85 6.55 -6.19 -13.91
C ALA A 85 6.29 -5.67 -12.49
N LYS A 86 6.43 -6.52 -11.47
CA LYS A 86 6.30 -6.10 -10.07
C LYS A 86 7.41 -5.14 -9.65
N ALA A 87 8.65 -5.37 -10.07
CA ALA A 87 9.79 -4.50 -9.81
C ALA A 87 9.63 -3.11 -10.45
N GLU A 88 9.11 -3.05 -11.67
CA GLU A 88 8.77 -1.79 -12.36
C GLU A 88 7.62 -1.07 -11.63
N TRP A 89 6.58 -1.81 -11.22
CA TRP A 89 5.48 -1.25 -10.45
C TRP A 89 5.94 -0.63 -9.13
N LEU A 90 6.77 -1.35 -8.33
CA LEU A 90 7.34 -0.86 -7.07
C LEU A 90 8.16 0.43 -7.25
N GLN A 91 8.81 0.60 -8.41
CA GLN A 91 9.57 1.79 -8.74
C GLN A 91 8.66 2.96 -9.14
N ASN A 92 7.69 2.68 -10.00
CA ASN A 92 6.82 3.70 -10.58
C ASN A 92 5.86 4.31 -9.53
N GLU A 93 5.34 3.49 -8.62
CA GLU A 93 4.37 3.90 -7.59
C GLU A 93 4.88 5.06 -6.72
N ILE A 94 6.20 5.15 -6.51
CA ILE A 94 6.83 6.18 -5.67
C ILE A 94 7.87 7.01 -6.40
N ALA A 95 7.91 6.96 -7.73
CA ALA A 95 8.94 7.60 -8.53
C ALA A 95 9.06 9.10 -8.24
N ALA A 96 7.91 9.77 -8.11
CA ALA A 96 7.80 11.22 -7.84
C ALA A 96 7.99 11.60 -6.36
N LEU A 97 8.15 10.64 -5.45
CA LEU A 97 8.24 10.90 -4.00
C LEU A 97 9.68 10.96 -3.51
N GLU A 98 9.98 11.88 -2.61
CA GLU A 98 11.32 12.05 -2.05
C GLU A 98 11.59 11.10 -0.87
N PRO A 99 12.84 10.62 -0.68
CA PRO A 99 13.23 9.90 0.54
C PRO A 99 12.85 10.66 1.81
N GLY A 100 12.33 9.95 2.80
CA GLY A 100 11.81 10.51 4.05
C GLY A 100 10.33 10.87 4.01
N THR A 101 9.69 10.92 2.83
CA THR A 101 8.24 11.15 2.71
C THR A 101 7.47 10.02 3.39
N ILE A 102 6.56 10.37 4.31
CA ILE A 102 5.64 9.41 4.93
C ILE A 102 4.36 9.36 4.09
N CYS A 103 3.91 8.15 3.78
CA CYS A 103 2.78 7.88 2.92
C CYS A 103 1.80 6.89 3.56
N VAL A 104 0.60 6.86 2.99
CA VAL A 104 -0.46 5.89 3.24
C VAL A 104 -0.89 5.28 1.91
N LEU A 105 -1.52 4.11 1.95
CA LEU A 105 -2.09 3.46 0.78
C LEU A 105 -3.60 3.69 0.77
N VAL A 106 -4.17 4.06 -0.38
CA VAL A 106 -5.62 4.00 -0.61
C VAL A 106 -5.86 3.52 -2.03
N ASP A 107 -6.54 2.39 -2.15
CA ASP A 107 -7.03 1.78 -3.37
C ASP A 107 -6.02 1.67 -4.52
N GLY A 108 -4.80 1.24 -4.18
CA GLY A 108 -3.69 1.10 -5.11
C GLY A 108 -2.81 2.35 -5.25
N GLU A 109 -3.20 3.47 -4.64
CA GLU A 109 -2.44 4.72 -4.69
C GLU A 109 -1.65 4.98 -3.41
N VAL A 110 -0.40 5.42 -3.57
CA VAL A 110 0.48 5.82 -2.47
C VAL A 110 0.44 7.34 -2.30
N ILE A 111 -0.14 7.76 -1.19
CA ILE A 111 -0.48 9.16 -0.96
C ILE A 111 0.37 9.72 0.19
N PRO A 112 1.12 10.82 0.00
CA PRO A 112 1.83 11.48 1.07
C PRO A 112 0.88 11.95 2.18
N VAL A 113 1.26 11.79 3.46
CA VAL A 113 0.44 12.25 4.60
C VAL A 113 0.21 13.77 4.63
N SER A 114 1.06 14.52 3.93
CA SER A 114 0.96 15.97 3.75
C SER A 114 0.04 16.39 2.61
N ALA A 115 -0.45 15.45 1.79
CA ALA A 115 -1.32 15.76 0.66
C ALA A 115 -2.63 16.41 1.13
N ARG A 116 -3.17 17.29 0.28
CA ARG A 116 -4.40 18.05 0.52
C ARG A 116 -5.26 18.05 -0.72
N ASN A 117 -6.58 18.15 -0.55
CA ASN A 117 -7.57 18.21 -1.66
C ASN A 117 -7.31 17.10 -2.69
N ILE A 118 -7.31 15.87 -2.20
CA ILE A 118 -6.95 14.67 -2.94
C ILE A 118 -8.17 14.21 -3.72
N GLU A 119 -7.99 13.98 -5.01
CA GLU A 119 -8.99 13.41 -5.92
C GLU A 119 -8.28 12.47 -6.89
N PHE A 120 -8.74 11.23 -7.00
CA PHE A 120 -8.16 10.23 -7.89
C PHE A 120 -9.10 9.04 -8.11
N ASP A 121 -8.87 8.30 -9.19
CA ASP A 121 -9.52 7.02 -9.46
C ASP A 121 -8.61 5.88 -8.99
N GLY A 122 -9.04 5.17 -7.94
CA GLY A 122 -8.38 3.97 -7.45
C GLY A 122 -8.77 2.73 -8.25
N TRP A 123 -8.27 1.57 -7.85
CA TRP A 123 -8.60 0.30 -8.51
C TRP A 123 -10.07 -0.10 -8.42
N HIS A 124 -10.76 0.26 -7.34
CA HIS A 124 -12.15 -0.11 -7.08
C HIS A 124 -13.10 1.08 -7.13
N ALA A 125 -12.64 2.27 -6.74
CA ALA A 125 -13.52 3.40 -6.51
C ALA A 125 -12.87 4.75 -6.84
N HIS A 126 -13.72 5.74 -7.10
CA HIS A 126 -13.33 7.14 -7.15
C HIS A 126 -13.23 7.74 -5.73
N HIS A 127 -12.12 8.41 -5.44
CA HIS A 127 -11.82 8.93 -4.12
C HIS A 127 -11.69 10.44 -4.11
N SER A 128 -12.29 11.09 -3.10
CA SER A 128 -12.15 12.53 -2.86
C SER A 128 -12.10 12.81 -1.35
N PHE A 129 -11.03 13.46 -0.88
CA PHE A 129 -10.83 13.83 0.52
C PHE A 129 -9.97 15.09 0.68
N ASP A 130 -10.22 15.89 1.72
CA ASP A 130 -9.37 17.04 2.05
C ASP A 130 -7.98 16.61 2.57
N ILE A 131 -7.92 15.52 3.34
CA ILE A 131 -6.71 14.88 3.87
C ILE A 131 -6.87 13.36 3.84
N PRO A 132 -5.78 12.58 3.86
CA PRO A 132 -5.89 11.12 3.91
C PRO A 132 -6.65 10.67 5.17
N PRO A 133 -7.65 9.78 5.07
CA PRO A 133 -8.45 9.34 6.23
C PRO A 133 -7.59 8.74 7.35
N GLN A 134 -6.48 8.10 7.01
CA GLN A 134 -5.50 7.57 7.97
C GLN A 134 -4.85 8.65 8.83
N VAL A 135 -4.71 9.87 8.32
CA VAL A 135 -4.15 11.03 9.04
C VAL A 135 -5.23 11.69 9.91
N ALA A 136 -6.48 11.70 9.44
CA ALA A 136 -7.62 12.26 10.17
C ALA A 136 -8.09 11.38 11.34
N ALA A 137 -7.81 10.08 11.29
CA ALA A 137 -8.30 9.11 12.25
C ALA A 137 -7.68 9.28 13.63
N ALA A 138 -8.52 9.40 14.66
CA ALA A 138 -8.08 9.44 16.05
C ALA A 138 -7.60 8.07 16.56
N ASP A 139 -8.14 6.98 16.01
CA ASP A 139 -7.78 5.61 16.33
C ASP A 139 -8.15 4.65 15.18
N ALA A 140 -7.77 3.38 15.32
CA ALA A 140 -8.05 2.34 14.34
C ALA A 140 -9.57 2.16 14.06
N LYS A 141 -10.43 2.37 15.08
CA LYS A 141 -11.88 2.23 14.91
C LYS A 141 -12.47 3.41 14.13
N ALA A 142 -11.95 4.61 14.32
CA ALA A 142 -12.34 5.79 13.56
C ALA A 142 -11.99 5.60 12.07
N LEU A 143 -10.80 5.07 11.78
CA LEU A 143 -10.41 4.75 10.40
C LEU A 143 -11.30 3.65 9.80
N ASP A 144 -11.54 2.58 10.55
CA ASP A 144 -12.39 1.45 10.12
C ASP A 144 -13.84 1.88 9.85
N ARG A 145 -14.38 2.86 10.57
CA ARG A 145 -15.71 3.42 10.26
C ARG A 145 -15.78 4.17 8.92
N VAL A 146 -14.64 4.55 8.35
CA VAL A 146 -14.58 5.25 7.06
C VAL A 146 -14.16 4.27 5.98
N LEU A 147 -12.90 3.82 6.03
CA LEU A 147 -12.33 2.96 4.99
C LEU A 147 -12.68 1.48 5.18
N GLY A 148 -13.16 1.09 6.36
CA GLY A 148 -13.74 -0.25 6.59
C GLY A 148 -15.23 -0.34 6.31
N ASP A 149 -15.92 0.79 6.06
CA ASP A 149 -17.33 0.78 5.70
C ASP A 149 -17.51 0.37 4.24
N ARG A 150 -18.12 -0.78 3.99
CA ARG A 150 -18.43 -1.24 2.63
C ARG A 150 -19.26 -0.23 1.85
N LYS A 151 -20.16 0.50 2.51
CA LYS A 151 -20.99 1.51 1.87
C LYS A 151 -20.15 2.64 1.26
N TYR A 152 -19.08 3.05 1.95
CA TYR A 152 -18.15 4.06 1.44
C TYR A 152 -17.61 3.68 0.05
N TRP A 153 -17.20 2.42 -0.11
CA TRP A 153 -16.66 1.89 -1.36
C TRP A 153 -17.72 1.74 -2.45
N THR A 154 -18.85 1.11 -2.15
CA THR A 154 -19.89 0.85 -3.16
C THR A 154 -20.56 2.11 -3.70
N GLU A 155 -20.64 3.19 -2.91
CA GLU A 155 -21.17 4.48 -3.41
C GLU A 155 -20.23 5.20 -4.38
N ARG A 156 -18.99 4.73 -4.46
CA ARG A 156 -17.90 5.32 -5.24
C ARG A 156 -17.34 4.36 -6.28
N GLU A 157 -17.93 3.17 -6.40
CA GLU A 157 -17.44 2.14 -7.30
C GLU A 157 -17.49 2.64 -8.75
N HIS A 158 -16.50 2.24 -9.54
CA HIS A 158 -16.52 2.53 -10.97
C HIS A 158 -17.78 1.92 -11.60
N PRO A 159 -18.41 2.61 -12.57
CA PRO A 159 -19.49 2.01 -13.32
C PRO A 159 -18.98 0.72 -14.00
N PRO A 160 -19.83 -0.31 -14.14
CA PRO A 160 -19.44 -1.51 -14.86
C PRO A 160 -19.00 -1.14 -16.28
N GLU A 161 -17.86 -1.69 -16.72
CA GLU A 161 -17.39 -1.54 -18.10
C GLU A 161 -18.47 -2.11 -19.06
N GLU A 162 -18.89 -1.31 -20.04
CA GLU A 162 -19.88 -1.69 -21.07
C GLU A 162 -19.34 -2.70 -22.10
#